data_AF-A0A828P8A4-F1
#
_entry.id   AF-A0A828P8A4-F1
#
_cell.length_a   1.000
_cell.length_b   1.000
_cell.length_c   1.000
_cell.angle_alpha   90.00
_cell.angle_beta   90.00
_cell.angle_gamma   90.00
#
_symmetry.space_group_name_H-M   'P 1'
#
loop_
_entity.id
_entity.type
_entity.pdbx_description
1 polymer ?
#
loop_
_entity_poly.entity_id
_entity_poly.type
_entity_poly.pdbx_seq_one_letter_code
_entity_poly.pdbx_strand_id
1 'polypeptide(L)' 'MNNISNEHFWLLIELSGIRSDKIIMSLREHLVDGFTKREVCERNDVSLSYFSISLKKISHIHNVCALLSEYYNNSF' A
#
# COMPACT_ATOMS: atom_id res chain seq x y z
N MET A 1 -0.66 -9.21 2.25
CA MET A 1 -1.64 -8.14 1.98
C MET A 1 -1.79 -8.05 0.48
N ASN A 2 -2.81 -8.70 -0.08
CA ASN A 2 -3.09 -8.70 -1.51
C ASN A 2 -4.56 -8.32 -1.69
N ASN A 3 -4.90 -7.61 -2.77
CA ASN A 3 -6.27 -7.36 -3.21
C ASN A 3 -7.06 -6.45 -2.26
N ILE A 4 -6.54 -5.24 -2.02
CA ILE A 4 -7.24 -4.19 -1.27
C ILE A 4 -8.08 -3.33 -2.24
N SER A 5 -9.19 -2.76 -1.77
CA SER A 5 -9.96 -1.81 -2.60
C SER A 5 -9.18 -0.53 -2.85
N ASN A 6 -9.55 0.19 -3.92
CA ASN A 6 -8.91 1.44 -4.30
C ASN A 6 -9.02 2.49 -3.19
N GLU A 7 -10.17 2.58 -2.51
CA GLU A 7 -10.40 3.52 -1.41
C GLU A 7 -9.51 3.19 -0.20
N HIS A 8 -9.43 1.91 0.17
CA HIS A 8 -8.57 1.47 1.27
C HIS A 8 -7.09 1.76 0.94
N PHE A 9 -6.66 1.54 -0.30
CA PHE A 9 -5.30 1.89 -0.74
C PHE A 9 -4.97 3.36 -0.49
N TRP A 10 -5.83 4.29 -0.92
CA TRP A 10 -5.58 5.73 -0.76
C TRP A 10 -5.52 6.18 0.70
N LEU A 11 -6.34 5.59 1.57
CA LEU A 11 -6.26 5.84 3.02
C LEU A 11 -4.91 5.39 3.60
N LEU A 12 -4.39 4.23 3.19
CA LEU A 12 -3.08 3.75 3.63
C LEU A 12 -1.94 4.65 3.11
N ILE A 13 -2.07 5.18 1.89
CA ILE A 13 -1.10 6.13 1.33
C ILE A 13 -1.07 7.42 2.14
N GLU A 14 -2.23 7.99 2.44
CA GLU A 14 -2.37 9.19 3.28
C GLU A 14 -1.68 9.00 4.64
N LEU A 15 -1.98 7.89 5.33
CA LEU A 15 -1.38 7.55 6.62
C LEU A 15 0.14 7.29 6.52
N SER A 16 0.63 6.84 5.37
CA SER A 16 2.04 6.48 5.21
C SER A 16 2.96 7.68 5.05
N GLY A 17 2.47 8.82 4.55
CA GLY A 17 3.31 9.95 4.16
C GLY A 17 4.31 9.63 3.04
N ILE A 18 4.06 8.58 2.23
CA ILE A 18 4.79 8.34 0.98
C ILE A 18 4.39 9.42 -0.03
N ARG A 19 5.37 10.11 -0.60
CA ARG A 19 5.14 11.23 -1.55
C ARG A 19 5.68 10.99 -2.96
N SER A 20 6.33 9.86 -3.20
CA SER A 20 6.86 9.54 -4.53
C SER A 20 5.75 8.99 -5.40
N ASP A 21 5.33 9.75 -6.42
CA ASP A 21 4.27 9.33 -7.36
C ASP A 21 4.58 7.97 -8.00
N LYS A 22 5.84 7.77 -8.42
CA LYS A 22 6.30 6.48 -8.98
C LYS A 22 6.01 5.31 -8.03
N ILE A 23 6.34 5.46 -6.74
CA ILE A 23 6.09 4.43 -5.73
C ILE A 23 4.60 4.26 -5.47
N ILE A 24 3.84 5.35 -5.35
CA ILE A 24 2.39 5.30 -5.13
C ILE A 24 1.73 4.51 -6.27
N MET A 25 2.07 4.82 -7.52
CA MET A 25 1.54 4.11 -8.69
C MET A 25 1.96 2.65 -8.72
N SER A 26 3.23 2.33 -8.48
CA SER A 26 3.68 0.93 -8.42
C SER A 26 2.95 0.13 -7.33
N LEU A 27 2.75 0.73 -6.14
CA LEU A 27 2.03 0.07 -5.05
C LEU A 27 0.55 -0.14 -5.39
N ARG A 28 -0.09 0.84 -6.04
CA ARG A 28 -1.49 0.73 -6.49
C ARG A 28 -1.64 -0.42 -7.48
N GLU A 29 -0.81 -0.45 -8.51
CA GLU A 29 -0.82 -1.50 -9.53
C GLU A 29 -0.61 -2.90 -8.92
N HIS A 30 0.26 -3.00 -7.91
CA HIS A 30 0.50 -4.26 -7.22
C HIS A 30 -0.65 -4.68 -6.29
N LEU A 31 -1.14 -3.75 -5.47
CA LEU A 31 -2.06 -4.06 -4.36
C LEU A 31 -3.54 -4.03 -4.76
N VAL A 32 -3.88 -3.23 -5.76
CA VAL A 32 -5.26 -3.01 -6.25
C VAL A 32 -5.47 -3.73 -7.58
N ASP A 33 -4.57 -3.54 -8.56
CA ASP A 33 -4.75 -4.10 -9.91
C ASP A 33 -4.17 -5.53 -10.04
N GLY A 34 -3.40 -5.99 -9.04
CA GLY A 34 -2.92 -7.37 -8.94
C GLY A 34 -1.67 -7.69 -9.77
N PHE A 35 -0.98 -6.70 -10.33
CA PHE A 35 0.28 -6.91 -11.05
C PHE A 35 1.39 -7.42 -10.12
N THR A 36 2.36 -8.15 -10.66
CA THR A 36 3.50 -8.61 -9.87
C THR A 36 4.45 -7.47 -9.52
N LYS A 37 5.21 -7.63 -8.43
CA LYS A 37 6.24 -6.65 -8.01
C LYS A 37 7.22 -6.32 -9.13
N ARG A 38 7.59 -7.34 -9.91
CA ARG A 38 8.55 -7.20 -11.01
C ARG A 38 7.98 -6.32 -12.13
N GLU A 39 6.77 -6.62 -12.57
CA GLU A 39 6.11 -5.86 -13.65
C GLU A 39 5.95 -4.39 -13.29
N VAL A 40 5.48 -4.08 -12.07
CA VAL A 40 5.25 -2.68 -11.66
C VAL A 40 6.56 -1.91 -11.48
N CYS A 41 7.62 -2.56 -10.98
CA CYS A 41 8.93 -1.95 -10.82
C CYS A 41 9.56 -1.62 -12.18
N GLU A 42 9.45 -2.54 -13.15
CA GLU A 42 9.94 -2.33 -14.51
C GLU A 42 9.14 -1.21 -15.23
N ARG A 43 7.80 -1.20 -15.13
CA ARG A 43 6.94 -0.20 -15.79
C ARG A 43 7.13 1.23 -15.26
N ASN A 44 7.29 1.37 -13.95
CA ASN A 44 7.34 2.68 -13.30
C ASN A 44 8.78 3.18 -13.05
N ASP A 45 9.80 2.44 -13.51
CA ASP A 45 11.22 2.77 -13.29
C ASP A 45 11.52 2.95 -11.79
N VAL A 46 11.20 1.91 -11.02
CA VAL A 46 11.39 1.83 -9.57
C VAL A 46 12.25 0.62 -9.24
N SER A 47 13.23 0.77 -8.35
CA SER A 47 14.03 -0.36 -7.90
C SER A 47 13.21 -1.31 -7.02
N LEU A 48 13.45 -2.61 -7.15
CA LEU A 48 12.79 -3.64 -6.32
C LEU A 48 13.01 -3.41 -4.82
N SER A 49 14.16 -2.85 -4.42
CA SER A 49 14.43 -2.55 -3.01
C SER A 49 13.57 -1.38 -2.52
N TYR A 50 13.46 -0.30 -3.29
CA TYR A 50 12.66 0.86 -2.91
C TYR A 50 11.16 0.51 -2.85
N PHE A 51 10.69 -0.25 -3.82
CA PHE A 51 9.35 -0.83 -3.80
C PHE A 51 9.12 -1.69 -2.55
N SER A 52 10.04 -2.62 -2.25
CA SER A 52 9.88 -3.57 -1.13
C SER A 52 9.86 -2.87 0.23
N ILE A 53 10.68 -1.84 0.42
CA ILE A 53 10.69 -1.02 1.64
C ILE A 53 9.35 -0.29 1.79
N SER A 54 8.86 0.32 0.71
CA SER A 54 7.58 1.03 0.69
C SER A 54 6.39 0.09 0.95
N LEU A 55 6.40 -1.10 0.34
CA LEU A 55 5.39 -2.13 0.56
C LEU A 55 5.38 -2.64 2.01
N LYS A 56 6.56 -2.82 2.62
CA LYS A 56 6.67 -3.22 4.02
C LYS A 56 6.07 -2.15 4.94
N LYS A 57 6.29 -0.86 4.64
CA LYS A 57 5.68 0.26 5.37
C LYS A 57 4.16 0.23 5.28
N ILE A 58 3.61 0.08 4.07
CA ILE A 58 2.15 -0.04 3.87
C ILE A 58 1.57 -1.26 4.60
N SER A 59 2.25 -2.41 4.51
CA SER A 59 1.81 -3.62 5.21
C SER A 59 1.79 -3.45 6.73
N HIS A 60 2.75 -2.72 7.28
CA HIS A 60 2.77 -2.40 8.71
C HIS A 60 1.58 -1.52 9.11
N ILE A 61 1.31 -0.46 8.35
CA ILE A 61 0.17 0.45 8.61
C ILE A 61 -1.15 -0.32 8.52
N HIS A 62 -1.33 -1.16 7.48
CA HIS A 62 -2.51 -2.01 7.34
C HIS A 62 -2.75 -2.88 8.57
N ASN A 63 -1.71 -3.53 9.10
CA ASN A 63 -1.82 -4.36 10.30
C ASN A 63 -2.19 -3.53 11.54
N VAL A 64 -1.62 -2.33 11.69
CA VAL A 64 -1.97 -1.41 12.78
C VAL A 64 -3.43 -0.95 12.65
N CYS A 65 -3.89 -0.59 11.45
CA CYS A 65 -5.28 -0.21 11.18
C CYS A 65 -6.26 -1.36 11.47
N ALA A 66 -5.89 -2.61 11.15
CA ALA A 66 -6.70 -3.78 11.48
C ALA A 66 -6.90 -3.93 12.99
N LEU A 67 -5.84 -3.77 13.78
CA LEU A 67 -5.93 -3.78 15.25
C LEU A 67 -6.73 -2.59 15.78
N LEU A 68 -6.53 -1.39 15.21
CA LEU A 68 -7.28 -0.20 15.59
C LEU A 68 -8.79 -0.35 15.32
N SER A 69 -9.17 -1.09 14.28
CA SER A 69 -10.58 -1.28 13.93
C SER A 69 -11.42 -1.87 15.07
N GLU A 70 -10.82 -2.68 15.96
CA GLU A 70 -11.49 -3.26 17.14
C GLU A 70 -12.04 -2.19 18.09
N TYR A 71 -11.37 -1.03 18.18
CA TYR A 71 -11.78 0.08 19.03
C TYR A 71 -12.89 0.94 18.41
N TYR A 72 -13.02 0.92 17.09
CA TYR A 72 -14.01 1.73 16.35
C TYR A 72 -15.26 0.93 15.96
N ASN A 73 -15.17 -0.40 15.87
CA ASN A 73 -16.29 -1.28 15.53
C ASN A 73 -17.39 -1.35 16.61
N ASN A 74 -17.13 -0.87 17.84
CA ASN A 74 -18.08 -0.87 18.95
C ASN A 74 -18.42 0.53 19.49
N SER A 75 -17.98 1.60 18.83
CA SER A 75 -17.95 2.94 19.43
C SER A 75 -18.69 4.04 18.65
N PHE A 76 -19.61 3.70 17.74
CA PHE A 76 -20.54 4.66 17.13
C PHE A 76 -21.92 4.04 16.88
#